data_AF-A0A4D7C7L1-F1
#
_entry.id   AF-A0A4D7C7L1-F1
#
_cell.length_a   1.000
_cell.length_b   1.000
_cell.length_c   1.000
_cell.angle_alpha   90.00
_cell.angle_beta   90.00
_cell.angle_gamma   90.00
#
_symmetry.space_group_name_H-M   'P 1'
#
loop_
_entity.id
_entity.type
_entity.pdbx_description
1 polymer ?
#
loop_
_entity_poly.entity_id
_entity_poly.type
_entity_poly.pdbx_seq_one_letter_code
_entity_poly.pdbx_strand_id
1 'polypeptide(L)' 'MPAIATDVGDVREIVSADNRPFVVSVADEDGFAAGLRHLLEDAALRRRLGAANRERVAAQYSFARCAGHYADLYARVAAR' A
#
# COMPACT_ATOMS: atom_id res chain seq x y z
N MET A 1 -2.62 -6.89 5.20
CA MET A 1 -1.41 -7.74 5.13
C MET A 1 -0.18 -6.84 5.16
N PRO A 2 0.93 -7.24 5.80
CA PRO A 2 2.21 -6.55 5.66
C PRO A 2 2.76 -6.74 4.23
N ALA A 3 3.65 -5.86 3.78
CA ALA A 3 4.29 -5.99 2.47
C ALA A 3 5.79 -5.62 2.53
N ILE A 4 6.61 -6.38 1.80
CA ILE A 4 7.93 -5.98 1.32
C ILE A 4 7.78 -5.79 -0.20
N ALA A 5 8.23 -4.67 -0.73
CA ALA A 5 8.02 -4.32 -2.13
C ALA A 5 9.14 -3.42 -2.65
N THR A 6 9.24 -3.30 -3.97
CA THR A 6 10.16 -2.36 -4.62
C THR A 6 9.52 -0.98 -4.77
N ASP A 7 10.36 0.05 -4.75
CA ASP A 7 9.99 1.45 -4.93
C ASP A 7 9.81 1.78 -6.41
N VAL A 8 8.74 1.24 -6.99
CA VAL A 8 8.40 1.39 -8.41
C VAL A 8 6.97 1.89 -8.52
N GLY A 9 6.77 2.96 -9.30
CA GLY A 9 5.47 3.63 -9.40
C GLY A 9 4.98 4.10 -8.04
N ASP A 10 3.69 3.87 -7.77
CA ASP A 10 3.02 4.45 -6.60
C ASP A 10 3.12 3.55 -5.34
N VAL A 11 3.94 2.49 -5.37
CA VAL A 11 3.98 1.48 -4.28
C VAL A 11 4.24 2.11 -2.91
N ARG A 12 5.23 3.01 -2.80
CA ARG A 12 5.56 3.72 -1.54
C ARG A 12 4.41 4.59 -1.03
N GLU A 13 3.61 5.11 -1.94
CA GLU A 13 2.49 6.00 -1.63
C GLU A 13 1.23 5.23 -1.26
N ILE A 14 1.01 4.06 -1.89
CA ILE A 14 -0.14 3.20 -1.64
C ILE A 14 -0.09 2.59 -0.22
N VAL A 15 1.07 2.13 0.24
CA VAL A 15 1.21 1.51 1.56
C VAL A 15 1.07 2.50 2.72
N SER A 16 0.75 2.00 3.91
CA SER A 16 0.72 2.82 5.13
C SER A 16 2.10 3.41 5.46
N ALA A 17 2.13 4.53 6.18
CA ALA A 17 3.38 5.17 6.58
C ALA A 17 4.30 4.20 7.35
N ASP A 18 3.73 3.39 8.24
CA ASP A 18 4.45 2.37 9.01
C ASP A 18 5.07 1.27 8.13
N ASN A 19 4.49 0.98 6.96
CA ASN A 19 5.01 -0.04 6.03
C ASN A 19 6.00 0.55 5.01
N ARG A 20 6.09 1.88 4.83
CA ARG A 20 7.05 2.52 3.90
C ARG A 20 8.52 2.13 4.09
N PRO A 21 9.01 1.84 5.32
CA PRO A 21 10.37 1.33 5.51
C PRO A 21 10.64 -0.02 4.83
N PHE A 22 9.59 -0.78 4.49
CA PHE A 22 9.66 -2.05 3.76
C PHE A 22 9.43 -1.87 2.26
N VAL A 23 9.61 -0.65 1.75
CA VAL A 23 9.64 -0.36 0.31
C VAL A 23 11.06 0.04 -0.02
N VAL A 24 11.77 -0.82 -0.76
CA VAL A 24 13.20 -0.72 -1.03
C VAL A 24 13.46 -0.42 -2.51
N SER A 25 14.66 0.06 -2.85
CA SER A 25 15.02 0.28 -4.26
C SER A 25 14.95 -1.03 -5.05
N VAL A 26 14.60 -0.97 -6.33
CA VAL A 26 14.58 -2.15 -7.22
C VAL A 26 15.96 -2.80 -7.37
N ALA A 27 17.03 -2.04 -7.20
CA ALA A 27 18.41 -2.53 -7.26
C ALA A 27 18.93 -3.06 -5.91
N ASP A 28 18.14 -2.97 -4.85
CA ASP A 28 18.53 -3.32 -3.48
C ASP A 28 18.02 -4.71 -3.08
N GLU A 29 18.63 -5.73 -3.69
CA GLU A 29 18.28 -7.14 -3.44
C GLU A 29 18.57 -7.54 -1.98
N ASP A 30 19.68 -7.08 -1.42
CA ASP A 30 20.06 -7.34 -0.02
C ASP A 30 19.06 -6.72 0.95
N GLY A 31 18.64 -5.47 0.72
CA GLY A 31 17.62 -4.80 1.50
C GLY A 31 16.26 -5.48 1.40
N PHE A 32 15.89 -5.97 0.21
CA PHE A 32 14.66 -6.75 0.03
C PHE A 32 14.70 -8.04 0.85
N ALA A 33 15.79 -8.81 0.75
CA ALA A 33 15.96 -10.06 1.48
C ALA A 33 15.98 -9.84 3.00
N ALA A 34 16.66 -8.79 3.46
CA ALA A 34 16.69 -8.42 4.88
C ALA A 34 15.32 -8.00 5.40
N GLY A 35 14.59 -7.16 4.66
CA GLY A 35 13.24 -6.74 5.00
C GLY A 35 12.25 -7.91 5.07
N LEU A 36 12.33 -8.83 4.09
CA LEU A 36 11.52 -10.04 4.10
C LEU A 36 11.81 -10.91 5.33
N ARG A 37 13.09 -11.14 5.64
CA ARG A 37 13.49 -11.93 6.83
C ARG A 37 12.99 -11.31 8.12
N HIS A 38 13.14 -9.99 8.28
CA HIS A 38 12.65 -9.28 9.45
C HIS A 38 11.13 -9.43 9.62
N LEU A 39 10.37 -9.31 8.52
CA LEU A 39 8.94 -9.56 8.54
C LEU A 39 8.59 -11.02 8.88
N LEU A 40 9.37 -12.01 8.44
CA LEU A 40 9.14 -13.42 8.76
C LEU A 40 9.36 -13.72 10.26
N GLU A 41 10.35 -13.07 10.88
CA GLU A 41 10.74 -13.29 12.27
C GLU A 41 9.82 -12.57 13.27
N ASP A 42 9.26 -11.40 12.92
CA ASP A 42 8.42 -10.61 13.83
C ASP A 42 6.91 -10.68 13.51
N ALA A 43 6.20 -11.58 14.20
CA ALA A 43 4.75 -11.72 14.05
C ALA A 43 3.93 -10.54 14.61
N ALA A 44 4.45 -9.77 15.55
CA ALA A 44 3.77 -8.59 16.09
C ALA A 44 3.84 -7.44 15.08
N LEU A 45 5.00 -7.22 14.49
CA LEU A 45 5.20 -6.26 13.42
C LEU A 45 4.31 -6.57 12.21
N ARG A 46 4.26 -7.84 11.76
CA ARG A 46 3.36 -8.24 10.66
C ARG A 46 1.91 -7.87 10.92
N ARG A 47 1.43 -8.08 12.15
CA ARG A 47 0.06 -7.73 12.55
C ARG A 47 -0.15 -6.22 12.53
N ARG A 48 0.77 -5.45 13.10
CA ARG A 48 0.70 -3.98 13.12
C ARG A 48 0.65 -3.40 11.71
N LEU A 49 1.63 -3.75 10.87
CA LEU A 49 1.69 -3.28 9.48
C LEU A 49 0.48 -3.75 8.67
N GLY A 50 0.05 -4.99 8.90
CA GLY A 50 -1.12 -5.55 8.24
C GLY A 50 -2.42 -4.82 8.58
N ALA A 51 -2.58 -4.37 9.82
CA ALA A 51 -3.72 -3.54 10.26
C ALA A 51 -3.63 -2.13 9.66
N ALA A 52 -2.47 -1.47 9.77
CA ALA A 52 -2.26 -0.13 9.22
C ALA A 52 -2.51 -0.05 7.70
N ASN A 53 -2.03 -1.04 6.93
CA ASN A 53 -2.32 -1.12 5.51
C ASN A 53 -3.81 -1.33 5.23
N ARG A 54 -4.50 -2.15 6.03
CA ARG A 54 -5.94 -2.40 5.87
C ARG A 54 -6.75 -1.12 6.12
N GLU A 55 -6.44 -0.41 7.21
CA GLU A 55 -7.09 0.86 7.55
C GLU A 55 -6.90 1.90 6.45
N ARG A 56 -5.67 2.04 5.93
CA ARG A 56 -5.38 2.96 4.82
C ARG A 56 -6.18 2.62 3.56
N VAL A 57 -6.19 1.35 3.15
CA VAL A 57 -6.95 0.91 1.98
C VAL A 57 -8.44 1.17 2.15
N ALA A 58 -9.01 0.85 3.31
CA ALA A 58 -10.42 1.11 3.59
C ALA A 58 -10.76 2.61 3.52
N ALA A 59 -9.88 3.47 4.02
CA ALA A 59 -10.08 4.92 4.03
C ALA A 59 -9.89 5.58 2.65
N GLN A 60 -8.91 5.14 1.86
CA GLN A 60 -8.46 5.88 0.66
C GLN A 60 -8.76 5.16 -0.66
N TYR A 61 -8.80 3.83 -0.66
CA TYR A 61 -8.79 3.00 -1.87
C TYR A 61 -9.91 1.95 -1.87
N SER A 62 -10.99 2.17 -1.10
CA SER A 62 -12.12 1.25 -1.11
C SER A 62 -12.82 1.29 -2.48
N PHE A 63 -13.31 0.13 -2.92
CA PHE A 63 -14.01 0.01 -4.21
C PHE A 63 -15.17 1.00 -4.32
N ALA A 64 -15.96 1.15 -3.26
CA ALA A 64 -17.08 2.10 -3.22
C ALA A 64 -16.62 3.55 -3.47
N ARG A 65 -15.49 3.97 -2.88
CA ARG A 65 -14.93 5.30 -3.10
C ARG A 65 -14.43 5.48 -4.53
N CYS A 66 -13.69 4.51 -5.06
CA CYS A 66 -13.21 4.54 -6.43
C CYS A 66 -14.39 4.61 -7.43
N ALA A 67 -15.38 3.73 -7.27
CA ALA A 67 -16.58 3.72 -8.10
C ALA A 67 -17.35 5.06 -8.02
N GLY A 68 -17.49 5.63 -6.81
CA GLY A 68 -18.10 6.95 -6.63
C GLY A 68 -17.36 8.05 -7.39
N HIS A 69 -16.03 8.11 -7.29
CA HIS A 69 -15.23 9.10 -8.03
C HIS A 69 -15.40 8.97 -9.56
N TYR A 70 -15.45 7.75 -10.09
CA TYR A 70 -15.71 7.52 -11.51
C TYR A 70 -17.14 7.92 -11.91
N ALA A 71 -18.15 7.57 -11.11
CA ALA A 71 -19.53 7.95 -11.35
C ALA A 71 -19.69 9.48 -11.39
N ASP A 72 -19.10 10.18 -10.43
CA ASP A 72 -19.09 11.65 -10.39
C ASP A 72 -18.40 12.24 -11.61
N LEU A 73 -17.29 11.65 -12.05
CA LEU A 73 -16.58 12.08 -13.25
C LEU A 73 -17.44 11.91 -14.50
N TYR A 74 -18.08 10.75 -14.67
CA TYR A 74 -18.97 10.51 -15.80
C TYR A 74 -20.18 11.42 -15.80
N ALA A 75 -20.81 11.65 -14.64
CA ALA A 75 -21.92 12.59 -14.52
C ALA A 75 -21.51 14.01 -14.95
N ARG A 76 -20.33 14.49 -14.54
CA ARG A 76 -19.81 15.81 -14.92
C ARG A 76 -19.55 15.93 -16.43
N VAL A 77 -19.01 14.89 -17.05
CA VAL A 77 -18.67 14.92 -18.48
C VAL A 77 -19.91 14.72 -19.36
N ALA A 78 -20.85 13.87 -18.94
CA ALA A 78 -22.08 13.60 -19.69
C ALA A 78 -23.13 14.72 -19.57
N ALA A 79 -23.06 15.57 -18.56
CA ALA A 79 -23.93 16.74 -18.40
C ALA A 79 -23.53 17.94 -19.29
N ARG A 80 -22.64 17.72 -20.26
CA ARG A 80 -22.10 18.72 -21.19
C ARG A 80 -22.38 18.29 -22.63
#